data_AF-A0A1B2HJY5-F1
#
_entry.id   AF-A0A1B2HJY5-F1
#
_cell.length_a   1.000
_cell.length_b   1.000
_cell.length_c   1.000
_cell.angle_alpha   90.00
_cell.angle_beta   90.00
_cell.angle_gamma   90.00
#
_symmetry.space_group_name_H-M   'P 1'
#
loop_
_entity.id
_entity.type
_entity.pdbx_description
1 polymer ?
#
loop_
_entity_poly.entity_id
_entity_poly.type
_entity_poly.pdbx_seq_one_letter_code
_entity_poly.pdbx_strand_id
1 'polypeptide(L)'
;MRDFDEPVRAAGPGVVVDGPAGAPTVLVIDPAGEAVHDGIPATWRPLTDTVRVVWLRVPAAPTWQSTVDKVLAAHRDDESPVRLDVVCSGPIAADVVDLVRRHEHLVNSVLLVDPETEIAAPFGKVIARTHPSADDRVPAPMPLGHPDVVNAVIERVRQ
;
A
#
# COMPACT_ATOMS: atom_id res chain seq x y z
N MET A 1 -36.01 25.45 10.98
CA MET A 1 -35.49 24.27 10.26
C MET A 1 -34.05 24.14 10.74
N ARG A 2 -33.71 23.06 11.46
CA ARG A 2 -32.39 22.94 12.12
C ARG A 2 -31.33 22.61 11.07
N ASP A 3 -30.21 23.32 11.17
CA ASP A 3 -28.94 23.03 10.49
C ASP A 3 -28.49 21.59 10.78
N PHE A 4 -28.08 20.90 9.73
CA PHE A 4 -27.28 19.67 9.80
C PHE A 4 -25.91 19.95 9.18
N ASP A 5 -25.20 20.94 9.70
CA ASP A 5 -23.74 20.90 9.69
C ASP A 5 -23.32 19.87 10.75
N GLU A 6 -23.54 18.59 10.46
CA GLU A 6 -22.79 17.55 11.18
C GLU A 6 -21.32 17.74 10.80
N PRO A 7 -20.40 17.91 11.77
CA PRO A 7 -18.99 17.91 11.45
C PRO A 7 -18.68 16.56 10.78
N VAL A 8 -18.26 16.63 9.52
CA VAL A 8 -17.71 15.49 8.78
C VAL A 8 -16.79 14.75 9.75
N ARG A 9 -17.16 13.53 10.14
CA ARG A 9 -16.31 12.67 10.97
C ARG A 9 -14.93 12.77 10.36
N ALA A 10 -13.96 13.30 11.12
CA ALA A 10 -12.63 13.52 10.60
C ALA A 10 -12.19 12.22 9.93
N ALA A 11 -12.03 12.25 8.60
CA ALA A 11 -11.44 11.13 7.89
C ALA A 11 -10.12 10.88 8.62
N GLY A 12 -9.94 9.69 9.18
CA GLY A 12 -8.75 9.36 9.96
C GLY A 12 -7.46 9.59 9.15
N PRO A 13 -6.29 9.27 9.72
CA PRO A 13 -5.02 9.59 9.10
C PRO A 13 -4.91 8.98 7.70
N GLY A 14 -4.59 9.82 6.70
CA GLY A 14 -4.32 9.38 5.32
C GLY A 14 -3.03 8.57 5.18
N VAL A 15 -2.14 8.64 6.17
CA VAL A 15 -0.95 7.79 6.29
C VAL A 15 -0.85 7.29 7.73
N VAL A 16 -0.70 5.98 7.89
CA VAL A 16 -0.42 5.33 9.18
C VAL A 16 0.90 4.61 9.08
N VAL A 17 1.67 4.63 10.16
CA VAL A 17 2.96 3.93 10.24
C VAL A 17 2.96 3.00 11.45
N ASP A 18 3.44 1.78 11.26
CA ASP A 18 3.59 0.78 12.33
C ASP A 18 4.88 -0.03 12.13
N GLY A 19 5.42 -0.57 13.22
CA GLY A 19 6.69 -1.30 13.25
C GLY A 19 7.95 -0.46 13.53
N PRO A 20 9.09 -1.13 13.77
CA PRO A 20 10.32 -0.50 14.26
C PRO A 20 10.92 0.51 13.27
N ALA A 21 11.46 1.61 13.79
CA ALA A 21 12.25 2.54 12.99
C ALA A 21 13.56 1.85 12.53
N GLY A 22 14.00 2.13 11.29
CA GLY A 22 15.21 1.55 10.71
C GLY A 22 15.08 0.11 10.21
N ALA A 23 13.94 -0.55 10.40
CA ALA A 23 13.67 -1.84 9.77
C ALA A 23 13.35 -1.69 8.27
N PRO A 24 13.49 -2.77 7.48
CA PRO A 24 13.04 -2.80 6.09
C PRO A 24 11.60 -2.28 5.98
N THR A 25 11.37 -1.40 5.02
CA THR A 25 10.10 -0.69 4.89
C THR A 25 9.23 -1.27 3.77
N VAL A 26 7.96 -1.49 4.08
CA VAL A 26 6.91 -1.82 3.11
C VAL A 26 5.96 -0.62 3.01
N LEU A 27 5.93 0.03 1.85
CA LEU A 27 5.01 1.11 1.54
C LEU A 27 3.75 0.54 0.88
N VAL A 28 2.63 0.57 1.59
CA VAL A 28 1.32 0.16 1.08
C VAL A 28 0.56 1.38 0.58
N ILE A 29 0.11 1.35 -0.68
CA ILE A 29 -0.72 2.37 -1.29
C ILE A 29 -2.10 1.75 -1.56
N ASP A 30 -3.04 2.05 -0.67
CA ASP A 30 -4.34 1.40 -0.59
C ASP A 30 -5.43 2.25 -1.26
N PRO A 31 -5.93 1.84 -2.46
CA PRO A 31 -7.02 2.55 -3.15
C PRO A 31 -8.38 2.38 -2.45
N ALA A 32 -8.56 1.32 -1.67
CA ALA A 32 -9.82 0.99 -0.99
C ALA A 32 -9.84 1.45 0.48
N GLY A 33 -8.70 1.92 0.99
CA GLY A 33 -8.51 2.25 2.40
C GLY A 33 -9.32 3.46 2.84
N GLU A 34 -10.52 3.25 3.36
CA GLU A 34 -11.24 4.28 4.10
C GLU A 34 -10.57 4.51 5.45
N ALA A 35 -10.52 5.77 5.89
CA ALA A 35 -9.82 6.14 7.12
C ALA A 35 -10.70 6.04 8.38
N VAL A 36 -11.47 4.95 8.50
CA VAL A 36 -12.34 4.70 9.68
C VAL A 36 -11.53 4.27 10.90
N HIS A 37 -10.27 3.86 10.71
CA HIS A 37 -9.40 3.34 11.76
C HIS A 37 -8.04 4.06 11.80
N ASP A 38 -7.53 4.30 13.01
CA ASP A 38 -6.23 4.97 13.22
C ASP A 38 -5.02 4.02 13.06
N GLY A 39 -5.24 2.74 12.75
CA GLY A 39 -4.20 1.72 12.64
C GLY A 39 -4.21 0.96 11.31
N ILE A 40 -3.12 0.23 11.03
CA ILE A 40 -3.08 -0.71 9.90
C ILE A 40 -4.05 -1.90 10.15
N PRO A 41 -4.50 -2.61 9.09
CA PRO A 41 -5.34 -3.79 9.25
C PRO A 41 -4.70 -4.83 10.18
N ALA A 42 -5.51 -5.49 10.99
CA ALA A 42 -5.02 -6.45 11.99
C ALA A 42 -4.20 -7.60 11.39
N THR A 43 -4.51 -7.99 10.15
CA THR A 43 -3.79 -9.03 9.39
C THR A 43 -2.33 -8.68 9.11
N TRP A 44 -1.98 -7.40 9.09
CA TRP A 44 -0.60 -6.94 8.89
C TRP A 44 0.21 -6.81 10.17
N ARG A 45 -0.42 -6.75 11.35
CA ARG A 45 0.29 -6.59 12.63
C ARG A 45 1.37 -7.66 12.91
N PRO A 46 1.21 -8.93 12.50
CA PRO A 46 2.31 -9.90 12.67
C PRO A 46 3.58 -9.57 11.87
N LEU A 47 3.49 -8.79 10.79
CA LEU A 47 4.67 -8.34 10.02
C LEU A 47 5.46 -7.27 10.77
N THR A 48 4.78 -6.42 11.55
CA THR A 48 5.38 -5.21 12.15
C THR A 48 6.39 -5.50 13.24
N ASP A 49 6.56 -6.75 13.66
CA ASP A 49 7.67 -7.15 14.53
C ASP A 49 9.04 -7.05 13.83
N THR A 50 9.05 -7.14 12.49
CA THR A 50 10.29 -7.24 11.69
C THR A 50 10.40 -6.22 10.56
N VAL A 51 9.29 -5.63 10.14
CA VAL A 51 9.26 -4.62 9.07
C VAL A 51 8.53 -3.37 9.53
N ARG A 52 8.89 -2.25 8.93
CA ARG A 52 8.14 -1.01 9.07
C ARG A 52 7.09 -0.94 7.97
N VAL A 53 5.82 -0.82 8.34
CA VAL A 53 4.72 -0.66 7.38
C VAL A 53 4.32 0.80 7.33
N VAL A 54 4.38 1.41 6.15
CA VAL A 54 3.82 2.74 5.86
C VAL A 54 2.57 2.53 5.04
N TRP A 55 1.39 2.74 5.63
CA TRP A 55 0.09 2.54 5.00
C TRP A 55 -0.51 3.85 4.56
N LEU A 56 -0.51 4.12 3.26
CA LEU A 56 -1.18 5.25 2.65
C LEU A 56 -2.59 4.85 2.19
N ARG A 57 -3.58 5.63 2.60
CA ARG A 57 -4.98 5.49 2.23
C ARG A 57 -5.35 6.53 1.18
N VAL A 58 -5.49 6.12 -0.08
CA VAL A 58 -5.75 7.05 -1.18
C VAL A 58 -7.02 7.87 -0.97
N PRO A 59 -8.18 7.30 -0.54
CA PRO A 59 -9.39 8.09 -0.29
C PRO A 59 -9.22 9.20 0.75
N ALA A 60 -8.31 9.03 1.72
CA ALA A 60 -8.01 10.01 2.76
C ALA A 60 -6.75 10.85 2.46
N ALA A 61 -6.12 10.65 1.31
CA ALA A 61 -4.94 11.36 0.83
C ALA A 61 -5.17 11.84 -0.61
N PRO A 62 -5.95 12.92 -0.84
CA PRO A 62 -6.32 13.38 -2.18
C PRO A 62 -5.12 13.76 -3.06
N THR A 63 -3.97 14.07 -2.46
CA THR A 63 -2.69 14.31 -3.15
C THR A 63 -1.70 13.15 -2.96
N TRP A 64 -2.19 11.90 -2.93
CA TRP A 64 -1.40 10.72 -2.56
C TRP A 64 -0.09 10.57 -3.35
N GLN A 65 -0.07 10.92 -4.65
CA GLN A 65 1.17 10.84 -5.45
C GLN A 65 2.26 11.75 -4.89
N SER A 66 1.93 12.98 -4.50
CA SER A 66 2.86 13.89 -3.84
C SER A 66 3.26 13.39 -2.45
N THR A 67 2.34 12.75 -1.73
CA THR A 67 2.66 12.13 -0.44
C THR A 67 3.65 10.98 -0.60
N VAL A 68 3.45 10.09 -1.57
CA VAL A 68 4.37 9.00 -1.89
C VAL A 68 5.72 9.54 -2.34
N ASP A 69 5.75 10.55 -3.22
CA ASP A 69 6.98 11.22 -3.66
C ASP A 69 7.79 11.76 -2.46
N LYS A 70 7.12 12.38 -1.48
CA LYS A 70 7.74 12.84 -0.23
C LYS A 70 8.26 11.69 0.63
N VAL A 71 7.52 10.58 0.75
CA VAL A 71 7.95 9.40 1.50
C VAL A 71 9.20 8.81 0.86
N LEU A 72 9.21 8.64 -0.46
CA LEU A 72 10.37 8.12 -1.21
C LEU A 72 11.57 9.09 -1.11
N ALA A 73 11.34 10.40 -1.18
CA ALA A 73 12.39 11.40 -1.03
C ALA A 73 12.98 11.41 0.39
N ALA A 74 12.15 11.36 1.43
CA ALA A 74 12.61 11.27 2.81
C ALA A 74 13.42 9.99 3.05
N HIS A 75 12.94 8.86 2.51
CA HIS A 75 13.64 7.58 2.60
C HIS A 75 15.02 7.60 1.93
N ARG A 76 15.18 8.30 0.81
CA ARG A 76 16.49 8.48 0.16
C ARG A 76 17.50 9.20 1.05
N ASP A 77 17.02 10.14 1.85
CA ASP A 77 17.86 11.05 2.62
C ASP A 77 18.25 10.46 4.01
N ASP A 78 17.82 9.24 4.34
CA ASP A 78 18.29 8.49 5.52
C ASP A 78 19.78 8.09 5.39
N GLU A 79 20.49 8.00 6.51
CA GLU A 79 21.95 7.75 6.54
C GLU A 79 22.36 6.40 5.93
N SER A 80 21.45 5.41 5.89
CA SER A 80 21.65 4.11 5.25
C SER A 80 20.33 3.58 4.70
N PRO A 81 19.89 4.04 3.51
CA PRO A 81 18.56 3.74 3.03
C PRO A 81 18.50 2.30 2.50
N VAL A 82 17.84 1.43 3.25
CA VAL A 82 17.50 0.07 2.79
C VAL A 82 16.42 0.20 1.72
N ARG A 83 16.57 -0.43 0.57
CA ARG A 83 15.52 -0.41 -0.46
C ARG A 83 14.17 -0.88 0.10
N LEU A 84 13.08 -0.28 -0.37
CA LEU A 84 11.72 -0.56 0.10
C LEU A 84 10.92 -1.40 -0.90
N ASP A 85 9.95 -2.15 -0.39
CA ASP A 85 8.94 -2.80 -1.22
C ASP A 85 7.66 -1.95 -1.24
N VAL A 86 7.06 -1.79 -2.40
CA VAL A 86 5.80 -1.06 -2.58
C VAL A 86 4.68 -2.05 -2.83
N VAL A 87 3.52 -1.88 -2.22
CA VAL A 87 2.33 -2.72 -2.42
C VAL A 87 1.18 -1.84 -2.88
N CYS A 88 0.49 -2.23 -3.94
CA CYS A 88 -0.74 -1.57 -4.37
C CYS A 88 -1.69 -2.55 -5.06
N SER A 89 -2.93 -2.11 -5.31
CA SER A 89 -3.94 -2.92 -5.98
C SER A 89 -4.74 -2.17 -7.03
N GLY A 90 -5.38 -2.94 -7.92
CA GLY A 90 -6.48 -2.47 -8.75
C GLY A 90 -6.17 -1.26 -9.63
N PRO A 91 -7.02 -0.21 -9.60
CA PRO A 91 -7.03 0.85 -10.62
C PRO A 91 -5.80 1.74 -10.60
N ILE A 92 -5.14 1.89 -9.45
CA ILE A 92 -3.99 2.79 -9.32
C ILE A 92 -2.65 2.10 -9.64
N ALA A 93 -2.66 0.81 -9.97
CA ALA A 93 -1.45 0.03 -10.13
C ALA A 93 -0.50 0.60 -11.21
N ALA A 94 -1.04 1.08 -12.32
CA ALA A 94 -0.25 1.73 -13.38
C ALA A 94 0.38 3.05 -12.89
N ASP A 95 -0.42 3.91 -12.25
CA ASP A 95 0.04 5.19 -11.71
C ASP A 95 1.15 4.99 -10.66
N VAL A 96 1.02 3.98 -9.79
CA VAL A 96 2.04 3.64 -8.80
C VAL A 96 3.34 3.21 -9.47
N VAL A 97 3.28 2.41 -10.53
CA VAL A 97 4.46 1.95 -11.25
C VAL A 97 5.16 3.10 -11.97
N ASP A 98 4.41 4.00 -12.62
CA ASP A 98 4.97 5.18 -13.26
C ASP A 98 5.61 6.14 -12.26
N LEU A 99 4.98 6.29 -11.08
CA LEU A 99 5.53 7.06 -9.98
C LEU A 99 6.84 6.44 -9.49
N VAL A 100 6.86 5.13 -9.21
CA VAL A 100 8.03 4.38 -8.72
C VAL A 100 9.16 4.34 -9.73
N ARG A 101 8.87 4.35 -11.05
CA ARG A 101 9.90 4.36 -12.10
C ARG A 101 10.87 5.54 -11.94
N ARG A 102 10.40 6.68 -11.43
CA ARG A 102 11.23 7.86 -11.13
C ARG A 102 12.15 7.68 -9.92
N HIS A 103 11.91 6.65 -9.12
CA HIS A 103 12.59 6.31 -7.86
C HIS A 103 13.06 4.85 -7.82
N GLU A 104 13.23 4.18 -8.97
CA GLU A 104 13.44 2.73 -9.01
C GLU A 104 14.69 2.26 -8.26
N HIS A 105 15.69 3.13 -8.09
CA HIS A 105 16.90 2.85 -7.33
C HIS A 105 16.66 2.69 -5.82
N LEU A 106 15.54 3.19 -5.30
CA LEU A 106 15.12 3.08 -3.90
C LEU A 106 14.23 1.87 -3.63
N VAL A 107 13.76 1.19 -4.68
CA VAL A 107 12.74 0.15 -4.58
C VAL A 107 13.36 -1.22 -4.89
N ASN A 108 13.00 -2.22 -4.10
CA ASN A 108 13.29 -3.63 -4.38
C ASN A 108 12.27 -4.20 -5.36
N SER A 109 10.99 -4.02 -5.06
CA SER A 109 9.90 -4.42 -5.94
C SER A 109 8.62 -3.62 -5.71
N VAL A 110 7.74 -3.64 -6.72
CA VAL A 110 6.35 -3.22 -6.64
C VAL A 110 5.49 -4.48 -6.71
N LEU A 111 4.83 -4.83 -5.61
CA LEU A 111 3.96 -5.99 -5.46
C LEU A 111 2.52 -5.60 -5.81
N LEU A 112 2.00 -6.21 -6.87
CA LEU A 112 0.73 -5.85 -7.49
C LEU A 112 -0.34 -6.89 -7.15
N VAL A 113 -1.46 -6.43 -6.62
CA VAL A 113 -2.66 -7.24 -6.36
C VAL A 113 -3.75 -6.84 -7.34
N ASP A 114 -4.20 -7.76 -8.17
CA ASP A 114 -5.28 -7.49 -9.13
C ASP A 114 -5.09 -6.21 -9.97
N PRO A 115 -3.91 -5.98 -10.60
CA PRO A 115 -3.77 -4.81 -11.45
C PRO A 115 -4.74 -4.90 -12.63
N GLU A 116 -5.48 -3.81 -12.88
CA GLU A 116 -6.51 -3.75 -13.95
C GLU A 116 -5.92 -3.84 -15.35
N THR A 117 -4.65 -3.44 -15.48
CA THR A 117 -3.88 -3.43 -16.72
C THR A 117 -2.64 -4.30 -16.57
N GLU A 118 -2.16 -4.83 -17.69
CA GLU A 118 -0.86 -5.50 -17.74
C GLU A 118 0.26 -4.48 -17.50
N ILE A 119 1.10 -4.78 -16.51
CA ILE A 119 2.21 -3.93 -16.12
C ILE A 119 3.51 -4.60 -16.56
N ALA A 120 4.21 -3.97 -17.49
CA ALA A 120 5.54 -4.37 -17.94
C ALA A 120 6.61 -3.46 -17.30
N ALA A 121 7.03 -3.81 -16.09
CA ALA A 121 8.14 -3.17 -15.39
C ALA A 121 9.05 -4.23 -14.75
N PRO A 122 10.39 -4.10 -14.83
CA PRO A 122 11.31 -5.10 -14.30
C PRO A 122 11.22 -5.26 -12.78
N PHE A 123 10.77 -4.22 -12.07
CA PHE A 123 10.53 -4.22 -10.64
C PHE A 123 9.08 -4.57 -10.27
N GLY A 124 8.16 -4.69 -11.23
CA GLY A 124 6.75 -5.00 -11.01
C GLY A 124 6.52 -6.51 -10.90
N LYS A 125 5.87 -6.96 -9.82
CA LYS A 125 5.57 -8.37 -9.57
C LYS A 125 4.11 -8.53 -9.20
N VAL A 126 3.33 -9.22 -10.03
CA VAL A 126 1.96 -9.60 -9.65
C VAL A 126 2.03 -10.71 -8.62
N ILE A 127 1.48 -10.48 -7.43
CA ILE A 127 1.52 -11.41 -6.30
C ILE A 127 0.17 -12.06 -6.01
N ALA A 128 -0.93 -11.47 -6.49
CA ALA A 128 -2.27 -12.04 -6.40
C ALA A 128 -3.12 -11.63 -7.61
N ARG A 129 -3.91 -12.58 -8.14
CA ARG A 129 -4.98 -12.34 -9.09
C ARG A 129 -6.24 -13.09 -8.68
N THR A 130 -7.33 -12.36 -8.52
CA THR A 130 -8.68 -12.86 -8.38
C THR A 130 -9.14 -13.38 -9.74
N HIS A 131 -9.46 -14.67 -9.80
CA HIS A 131 -10.02 -15.29 -10.99
C HIS A 131 -11.53 -15.41 -10.85
N PRO A 132 -12.29 -15.21 -11.95
CA PRO A 132 -13.72 -15.41 -11.89
C PRO A 132 -14.10 -16.91 -11.79
N SER A 133 -14.24 -17.49 -10.58
CA SER A 133 -14.85 -18.82 -10.32
C SER A 133 -16.20 -18.76 -9.57
N ALA A 134 -17.13 -19.71 -9.76
CA ALA A 134 -18.55 -19.51 -9.42
C ALA A 134 -18.95 -19.43 -7.92
N ASP A 135 -18.02 -19.44 -6.97
CA ASP A 135 -18.34 -19.58 -5.53
C ASP A 135 -17.70 -18.48 -4.67
N ASP A 136 -18.43 -17.98 -3.67
CA ASP A 136 -18.09 -16.92 -2.67
C ASP A 136 -16.89 -16.01 -3.04
N ARG A 137 -17.08 -15.17 -4.07
CA ARG A 137 -16.02 -14.27 -4.53
C ARG A 137 -15.88 -13.04 -3.65
N VAL A 138 -14.67 -12.82 -3.15
CA VAL A 138 -14.16 -11.46 -2.94
C VAL A 138 -14.04 -10.80 -4.33
N PRO A 139 -14.70 -9.67 -4.59
CA PRO A 139 -14.57 -8.98 -5.88
C PRO A 139 -13.14 -8.47 -6.06
N ALA A 140 -12.66 -8.47 -7.30
CA ALA A 140 -11.42 -7.80 -7.64
C ALA A 140 -11.59 -6.26 -7.53
N PRO A 141 -10.58 -5.53 -7.05
CA PRO A 141 -9.33 -6.04 -6.48
C PRO A 141 -9.54 -6.62 -5.07
N MET A 142 -8.83 -7.71 -4.77
CA MET A 142 -8.82 -8.28 -3.43
C MET A 142 -8.33 -7.22 -2.41
N PRO A 143 -9.02 -7.04 -1.26
CA PRO A 143 -8.61 -6.08 -0.25
C PRO A 143 -7.17 -6.33 0.21
N LEU A 144 -6.38 -5.27 0.39
CA LEU A 144 -4.98 -5.42 0.82
C LEU A 144 -4.85 -5.98 2.24
N GLY A 145 -5.92 -5.95 3.04
CA GLY A 145 -6.01 -6.63 4.33
C GLY A 145 -6.39 -8.10 4.26
N HIS A 146 -6.68 -8.66 3.08
CA HIS A 146 -7.08 -10.06 2.92
C HIS A 146 -5.91 -11.01 3.26
N PRO A 147 -6.12 -12.11 4.00
CA PRO A 147 -5.05 -13.01 4.42
C PRO A 147 -4.15 -13.50 3.28
N ASP A 148 -4.72 -13.85 2.13
CA ASP A 148 -3.94 -14.32 0.97
C ASP A 148 -3.01 -13.24 0.41
N VAL A 149 -3.46 -11.97 0.39
CA VAL A 149 -2.60 -10.85 0.00
C VAL A 149 -1.45 -10.69 0.98
N VAL A 150 -1.74 -10.71 2.28
CA VAL A 150 -0.72 -10.54 3.32
C VAL A 150 0.31 -11.66 3.27
N ASN A 151 -0.13 -12.91 3.12
CA ASN A 151 0.76 -14.05 2.98
C ASN A 151 1.68 -13.92 1.76
N ALA A 152 1.12 -13.52 0.62
CA ALA A 152 1.91 -13.28 -0.59
C ALA A 152 2.93 -12.14 -0.42
N VAL A 153 2.60 -11.08 0.33
CA VAL A 153 3.55 -10.01 0.69
C VAL A 153 4.66 -10.55 1.59
N ILE A 154 4.31 -11.30 2.66
CA ILE A 154 5.28 -11.91 3.59
C ILE A 154 6.31 -12.74 2.84
N GLU A 155 5.86 -13.57 1.90
CA GLU A 155 6.73 -14.43 1.12
C GLU A 155 7.74 -13.65 0.26
N ARG A 156 7.41 -12.43 -0.17
CA ARG A 156 8.28 -11.60 -1.02
C ARG A 156 9.23 -10.73 -0.24
N VAL A 157 8.79 -10.16 0.87
CA VAL A 157 9.59 -9.22 1.69
C VAL A 157 10.67 -9.96 2.51
N ARG A 158 10.52 -11.28 2.70
CA ARG A 158 11.51 -12.13 3.40
C ARG A 158 12.60 -12.73 2.50
N GLN A 159 12.57 -12.49 1.19
CA GLN A 159 13.55 -13.02 0.22
C GLN A 159 14.73 -12.07 0.04
#